data_AF-A0A820LJW0-F1
#
_entry.id   AF-A0A820LJW0-F1
#
_cell.length_a   1.000
_cell.length_b   1.000
_cell.length_c   1.000
_cell.angle_alpha   90.00
_cell.angle_beta   90.00
_cell.angle_gamma   90.00
#
_symmetry.space_group_name_H-M   'P 1'
#
loop_
_entity.id
_entity.type
_entity.pdbx_description
1 polymer ?
#
loop_
_entity_poly.entity_id
_entity_poly.type
_entity_poly.pdbx_seq_one_letter_code
_entity_poly.pdbx_strand_id
1 'polypeptide(L)'
;MTHSGNTNEECCLTPLDSARFIMERARHVSINIPALQKLAIMISSAMMDGEFTQEDWIGSDVGPPKGNDQSTIDWIFLTSTLNFSFWTDDNQKETYAKKYKNKIYYGYEALCVAINQALD
;
A
#
# COMPACT_ATOMS: atom_id res chain seq x y z
N MET A 1 -11.62 -36.63 -27.38
CA MET A 1 -12.44 -35.48 -27.84
C MET A 1 -11.78 -34.22 -27.33
N THR A 2 -11.02 -33.57 -28.21
CA THR A 2 -10.38 -32.28 -27.95
C THR A 2 -11.45 -31.20 -27.97
N HIS A 3 -11.76 -30.61 -26.82
CA HIS A 3 -12.52 -29.36 -26.78
C HIS A 3 -11.59 -28.23 -27.20
N SER A 4 -11.59 -27.94 -28.49
CA SER A 4 -11.18 -26.66 -29.06
C SER A 4 -12.21 -25.60 -28.67
N GLY A 5 -12.08 -25.09 -27.44
CA GLY A 5 -12.79 -23.89 -26.99
C GLY A 5 -11.98 -22.68 -27.39
N ASN A 6 -12.47 -21.95 -28.40
CA ASN A 6 -11.99 -20.63 -28.75
C ASN A 6 -12.51 -19.65 -27.69
N THR A 7 -11.75 -19.41 -26.63
CA THR A 7 -12.01 -18.34 -25.67
C THR A 7 -11.05 -17.20 -25.95
N ASN A 8 -11.49 -16.24 -26.76
CA ASN A 8 -11.04 -14.86 -26.60
C ASN A 8 -11.57 -14.37 -25.24
N GLU A 9 -11.00 -14.89 -24.15
CA GLU A 9 -11.03 -14.19 -22.87
C GLU A 9 -10.14 -12.98 -23.08
N GLU A 10 -10.74 -11.82 -23.32
CA GLU A 10 -10.09 -10.56 -22.98
C GLU A 10 -9.84 -10.60 -21.47
N CYS A 11 -8.68 -11.15 -21.11
CA CYS A 11 -8.23 -11.23 -19.74
C CYS A 11 -8.08 -9.79 -19.24
N CYS A 12 -8.78 -9.45 -18.16
CA CYS A 12 -8.59 -8.18 -17.48
C CYS A 12 -7.09 -7.98 -17.24
N LEU A 13 -6.57 -6.80 -17.57
CA LEU A 13 -5.18 -6.46 -17.33
C LEU A 13 -4.84 -6.68 -15.84
N THR A 14 -3.65 -7.20 -15.56
CA THR A 14 -3.14 -7.26 -14.17
C THR A 14 -3.11 -5.85 -13.56
N PRO A 15 -3.08 -5.68 -12.23
CA PRO A 15 -2.92 -4.36 -11.64
C PRO A 15 -1.69 -3.60 -12.17
N LEU A 16 -0.57 -4.30 -12.38
CA LEU A 16 0.65 -3.73 -12.95
C LEU A 16 0.47 -3.29 -14.41
N ASP A 17 -0.11 -4.15 -15.25
CA ASP A 17 -0.31 -3.83 -16.67
C ASP A 17 -1.38 -2.76 -16.86
N SER A 18 -2.41 -2.75 -16.01
CA SER A 18 -3.41 -1.68 -15.94
C SER A 18 -2.77 -0.35 -15.59
N ALA A 19 -1.96 -0.30 -14.53
CA ALA A 19 -1.26 0.90 -14.11
C ALA A 19 -0.32 1.42 -15.20
N ARG A 20 0.43 0.52 -15.87
CA ARG A 20 1.29 0.87 -17.01
C ARG A 20 0.48 1.44 -18.17
N PHE A 21 -0.60 0.78 -18.57
CA PHE A 21 -1.47 1.22 -19.66
C PHE A 21 -2.03 2.63 -19.41
N ILE A 22 -2.49 2.90 -18.18
CA ILE A 22 -3.00 4.21 -17.76
C ILE A 22 -1.88 5.25 -17.84
N MET A 23 -0.70 4.96 -17.26
CA MET A 23 0.43 5.89 -17.23
C MET A 23 0.91 6.28 -18.64
N GLU A 24 1.00 5.32 -19.56
CA GLU A 24 1.42 5.56 -20.95
C GLU A 24 0.44 6.40 -21.77
N ARG A 25 -0.84 6.44 -21.37
CA ARG A 25 -1.93 7.08 -22.14
C ARG A 25 -2.54 8.29 -21.46
N ALA A 26 -2.22 8.54 -20.19
CA ALA A 26 -2.71 9.68 -19.45
C ALA A 26 -2.25 10.99 -20.13
N ARG A 27 -3.21 11.88 -20.41
CA ARG A 27 -2.95 13.18 -21.05
C ARG A 27 -2.92 14.34 -20.06
N HIS A 28 -3.63 14.18 -18.95
CA HIS A 28 -3.88 15.26 -17.98
C HIS A 28 -3.09 15.08 -16.68
N VAL A 29 -2.51 13.89 -16.47
CA VAL A 29 -1.76 13.54 -15.28
C VAL A 29 -0.47 12.88 -15.73
N SER A 30 0.66 13.32 -15.19
CA SER A 30 1.97 12.76 -15.47
C SER A 30 2.81 12.73 -14.20
N ILE A 31 3.68 11.73 -14.09
CA ILE A 31 4.64 11.67 -12.98
C ILE A 31 5.82 12.59 -13.31
N ASN A 32 6.14 13.51 -12.40
CA ASN A 32 7.35 14.33 -12.52
C ASN A 32 8.57 13.51 -12.08
N ILE A 33 9.16 12.76 -13.02
CA ILE A 33 10.29 11.87 -12.75
C ILE A 33 11.49 12.61 -12.12
N PRO A 34 11.91 13.80 -12.61
CA PRO A 34 12.99 14.55 -11.96
C PRO A 34 12.68 14.94 -10.51
N ALA A 35 11.44 15.36 -10.21
CA ALA A 35 11.04 15.68 -8.83
C ALA A 35 11.01 14.43 -7.95
N LEU A 36 10.56 13.29 -8.48
CA LEU A 36 10.57 12.02 -7.77
C LEU A 36 11.99 11.59 -7.39
N GLN A 37 12.96 11.74 -8.29
CA GLN A 37 14.38 11.47 -8.00
C GLN A 37 14.91 12.38 -6.90
N LYS A 38 14.61 13.68 -6.94
CA LYS A 38 15.00 14.63 -5.88
C LYS A 38 14.39 14.26 -4.54
N LEU A 39 13.12 13.86 -4.53
CA LEU A 39 12.43 13.41 -3.32
C LEU A 39 13.08 12.14 -2.74
N ALA A 40 13.40 11.16 -3.60
CA ALA A 40 14.07 9.94 -3.17
C ALA A 40 15.43 10.23 -2.52
N ILE A 41 16.21 11.15 -3.10
CA ILE A 41 17.48 11.60 -2.51
C ILE A 41 17.25 12.26 -1.16
N MET A 42 16.28 13.17 -1.06
CA MET A 42 15.95 13.87 0.20
C MET A 42 15.59 12.88 1.32
N ILE A 43 14.71 11.92 1.04
CA ILE A 43 14.32 10.89 2.01
C ILE A 43 15.54 10.05 2.40
N SER A 44 16.34 9.62 1.42
CA SER A 44 17.55 8.83 1.69
C SER A 44 18.55 9.59 2.56
N SER A 45 18.75 10.89 2.32
CA SER A 45 19.64 11.73 3.13
C SER A 45 19.12 11.87 4.56
N ALA A 46 17.83 12.20 4.73
CA ALA A 46 17.20 12.28 6.06
C ALA A 46 17.33 10.98 6.86
N MET A 47 17.23 9.82 6.19
CA MET A 47 17.48 8.51 6.82
C MET A 47 18.93 8.31 7.22
N MET A 48 19.89 8.70 6.37
CA MET A 48 21.33 8.57 6.67
C MET A 48 21.76 9.51 7.81
N ASP A 49 21.15 10.70 7.88
CA ASP A 49 21.42 11.71 8.91
C ASP A 49 20.69 11.41 10.23
N GLY A 50 19.86 10.37 10.26
CA GLY A 50 19.13 9.92 11.45
C GLY A 50 17.91 10.79 11.81
N GLU A 51 17.46 11.66 10.90
CA GLU A 51 16.25 12.48 11.08
C GLU A 51 14.97 11.65 10.95
N PHE A 52 15.04 10.50 10.27
CA PHE A 52 13.93 9.59 10.06
C PHE A 52 14.43 8.13 10.12
N THR A 53 13.85 7.34 11.00
CA THR A 53 14.20 5.92 11.15
C THR A 53 13.10 5.01 10.61
N GLN A 54 13.45 3.76 10.31
CA GLN A 54 12.46 2.76 9.94
C GLN A 54 11.48 2.51 11.11
N GLU A 55 11.95 2.64 12.35
CA GLU A 55 11.14 2.56 13.56
C GLU A 55 10.12 3.70 13.65
N ASP A 56 10.41 4.90 13.14
CA ASP A 56 9.43 5.98 13.08
C ASP A 56 8.27 5.66 12.12
N TRP A 57 8.52 4.82 11.12
CA TRP A 57 7.50 4.37 10.16
C TRP A 57 6.76 3.09 10.60
N ILE A 58 7.49 2.14 11.20
CA ILE A 58 6.99 0.81 11.59
C ILE A 58 6.54 0.79 13.07
N GLY A 59 6.78 1.85 13.83
CA GLY A 59 6.63 1.91 15.28
C GLY A 59 5.22 1.69 15.85
N SER A 60 4.21 1.51 15.00
CA SER A 60 2.89 1.02 15.43
C SER A 60 2.98 -0.47 15.75
N ASP A 61 2.35 -0.89 16.85
CA ASP A 61 2.27 -2.28 17.29
C ASP A 61 1.48 -3.19 16.33
N VAL A 62 0.87 -2.59 15.31
CA VAL A 62 0.11 -3.26 14.25
C VAL A 62 0.72 -3.02 12.86
N GLY A 63 1.94 -2.48 12.76
CA GLY A 63 2.63 -2.23 11.50
C GLY A 63 3.03 -3.48 10.70
N PRO A 64 3.85 -3.32 9.64
CA PRO A 64 4.37 -4.44 8.85
C PRO A 64 5.14 -5.45 9.71
N PRO A 65 5.25 -6.71 9.25
CA PRO A 65 6.15 -7.70 9.85
C PRO A 65 7.57 -7.14 10.01
N LYS A 66 8.22 -7.49 11.13
CA LYS A 66 9.61 -7.10 11.38
C LYS A 66 10.51 -7.89 10.43
N GLY A 67 11.08 -7.20 9.44
CA GLY A 67 11.96 -7.81 8.45
C GLY A 67 12.18 -6.90 7.24
N ASN A 68 13.07 -7.32 6.36
CA ASN A 68 13.38 -6.64 5.09
C ASN A 68 13.28 -7.61 3.90
N ASP A 69 12.43 -8.63 4.02
CA ASP A 69 12.21 -9.63 2.98
C ASP A 69 11.04 -9.25 2.05
N GLN A 70 10.79 -10.11 1.06
CA GLN A 70 9.72 -9.91 0.09
C GLN A 70 8.34 -9.82 0.76
N SER A 71 8.12 -10.52 1.88
CA SER A 71 6.84 -10.50 2.59
C SER A 71 6.54 -9.13 3.19
N THR A 72 7.56 -8.44 3.72
CA THR A 72 7.43 -7.04 4.16
C THR A 72 7.09 -6.12 2.98
N ILE A 73 7.73 -6.31 1.83
CA ILE A 73 7.48 -5.50 0.62
C ILE A 73 6.04 -5.69 0.13
N ASP A 74 5.58 -6.94 0.03
CA ASP A 74 4.22 -7.28 -0.41
C ASP A 74 3.17 -6.73 0.55
N TRP A 75 3.43 -6.78 1.86
CA TRP A 75 2.57 -6.19 2.88
C TRP A 75 2.48 -4.67 2.71
N ILE A 76 3.61 -3.97 2.50
CA ILE A 76 3.66 -2.51 2.29
C ILE A 76 2.90 -2.15 1.02
N PHE A 77 3.07 -2.93 -0.05
CA PHE A 77 2.36 -2.71 -1.30
C PHE A 77 0.84 -2.85 -1.13
N LEU A 78 0.40 -3.92 -0.47
CA LEU A 78 -1.02 -4.19 -0.18
C LEU A 78 -1.63 -3.06 0.67
N THR A 79 -0.99 -2.73 1.79
CA THR A 79 -1.47 -1.67 2.68
C THR A 79 -1.50 -0.32 1.98
N SER A 80 -0.47 0.04 1.22
CA SER A 80 -0.40 1.31 0.48
C SER A 80 -1.49 1.40 -0.59
N THR A 81 -1.85 0.29 -1.23
CA THR A 81 -2.93 0.22 -2.22
C THR A 81 -4.31 0.43 -1.58
N LEU A 82 -4.48 0.03 -0.32
CA LEU A 82 -5.76 0.13 0.39
C LEU A 82 -5.87 1.35 1.29
N ASN A 83 -4.74 1.98 1.67
CA ASN A 83 -4.65 3.01 2.70
C ASN A 83 -5.68 4.15 2.52
N PHE A 84 -5.87 4.63 1.29
CA PHE A 84 -6.82 5.72 0.99
C PHE A 84 -8.28 5.39 1.37
N SER A 85 -8.66 4.10 1.35
CA SER A 85 -10.02 3.64 1.68
C SER A 85 -10.30 3.70 3.19
N PHE A 86 -9.27 3.90 4.01
CA PHE A 86 -9.35 3.91 5.47
C PHE A 86 -8.91 5.26 6.06
N TRP A 87 -8.83 6.31 5.23
CA TRP A 87 -8.64 7.67 5.72
C TRP A 87 -9.87 8.11 6.52
N THR A 88 -9.62 8.72 7.66
CA THR A 88 -10.63 9.21 8.58
C THR A 88 -10.72 10.73 8.44
N ASP A 89 -11.94 11.25 8.25
CA ASP A 89 -12.21 12.69 8.33
C ASP A 89 -12.82 12.97 9.71
N ASP A 90 -12.43 14.08 10.34
CA ASP A 90 -12.96 14.53 11.62
C ASP A 90 -14.51 14.68 11.61
N ASN A 91 -15.10 14.85 10.42
CA ASN A 91 -16.54 14.97 10.22
C ASN A 91 -17.24 13.63 9.91
N GLN A 92 -16.50 12.53 9.75
CA GLN A 92 -17.11 11.23 9.51
C GLN A 92 -17.69 10.64 10.80
N LYS A 93 -18.99 10.33 10.76
CA LYS A 93 -19.70 9.69 11.88
C LYS A 93 -19.27 8.24 12.11
N GLU A 94 -18.76 7.58 11.07
CA GLU A 94 -18.35 6.18 11.12
C GLU A 94 -16.94 6.04 10.58
N THR A 95 -16.05 5.46 11.38
CA THR A 95 -14.70 5.10 11.01
C THR A 95 -14.55 3.59 11.17
N TYR A 96 -13.96 2.92 10.17
CA TYR A 96 -13.66 1.50 10.29
C TYR A 96 -12.79 1.23 11.52
N ALA A 97 -13.22 0.29 12.35
CA ALA A 97 -12.60 0.00 13.63
C ALA A 97 -12.42 -1.51 13.84
N LYS A 98 -11.31 -1.89 14.49
CA LYS A 98 -10.98 -3.28 14.84
C LYS A 98 -10.51 -3.36 16.28
N LYS A 99 -11.02 -4.33 17.03
CA LYS A 99 -10.53 -4.64 18.38
C LYS A 99 -9.41 -5.68 18.29
N TYR A 100 -8.25 -5.37 18.85
CA TYR A 100 -7.08 -6.26 18.91
C TYR A 100 -6.29 -6.00 20.19
N LYS A 101 -5.80 -7.06 20.86
CA LYS A 101 -5.05 -6.98 22.13
C LYS A 101 -5.66 -6.01 23.17
N ASN A 102 -6.98 -6.05 23.35
CA ASN A 102 -7.76 -5.18 24.24
C ASN A 102 -7.76 -3.67 23.91
N LYS A 103 -7.20 -3.27 22.76
CA LYS A 103 -7.26 -1.91 22.21
C LYS A 103 -8.21 -1.89 21.00
N ILE A 104 -8.81 -0.73 20.73
CA ILE A 104 -9.55 -0.47 19.49
C ILE A 104 -8.65 0.39 18.60
N TYR A 105 -8.48 -0.05 17.35
CA TYR A 105 -7.76 0.67 16.31
C TYR A 105 -8.77 1.21 15.30
N TYR A 106 -8.41 2.30 14.64
CA TYR A 106 -9.26 3.03 13.70
C TYR A 106 -8.51 3.30 12.40
N GLY A 107 -9.24 3.47 11.30
CA GLY A 107 -8.69 3.90 10.02
C GLY A 107 -7.55 3.00 9.54
N TYR A 108 -6.42 3.62 9.17
CA TYR A 108 -5.22 2.90 8.72
C TYR A 108 -4.75 1.82 9.71
N GLU A 109 -4.73 2.10 11.01
CA GLU A 109 -4.29 1.10 11.98
C GLU A 109 -5.25 -0.10 12.05
N ALA A 110 -6.55 0.13 11.88
CA ALA A 110 -7.55 -0.94 11.80
C ALA A 110 -7.38 -1.81 10.54
N LEU A 111 -6.97 -1.22 9.41
CA LEU A 111 -6.56 -1.94 8.21
C LEU A 111 -5.34 -2.83 8.50
N CYS A 112 -4.31 -2.29 9.14
CA CYS A 112 -3.10 -3.05 9.45
C CYS A 112 -3.40 -4.25 10.36
N VAL A 113 -4.25 -4.07 11.38
CA VAL A 113 -4.78 -5.18 12.19
C VAL A 113 -5.47 -6.24 11.33
N ALA A 114 -6.34 -5.82 10.41
CA ALA A 114 -7.10 -6.74 9.59
C ALA A 114 -6.19 -7.56 8.65
N ILE A 115 -5.16 -6.94 8.07
CA ILE A 115 -4.17 -7.63 7.23
C ILE A 115 -3.34 -8.59 8.06
N ASN A 116 -2.79 -8.16 9.20
CA ASN A 116 -1.99 -9.03 10.06
C ASN A 116 -2.78 -10.26 10.50
N GLN A 117 -4.05 -10.08 10.88
CA GLN A 117 -4.94 -11.20 11.23
C GLN A 117 -5.32 -12.12 10.06
N ALA A 118 -5.22 -11.66 8.82
CA ALA A 118 -5.49 -12.48 7.64
C ALA A 118 -4.25 -13.28 7.19
N LEU A 119 -3.05 -12.85 7.61
CA LEU A 119 -1.78 -13.52 7.35
C LEU A 119 -1.40 -14.52 8.44
N ASP A 120 -1.89 -14.32 9.67
CA ASP A 120 -1.83 -15.28 10.80
C ASP A 120 -2.70 -16.53 10.54
#